data_AF-A0A085F3N1-F1
#
_entry.id   AF-A0A085F3N1-F1
#
_cell.length_a   1.000
_cell.length_b   1.000
_cell.length_c   1.000
_cell.angle_alpha   90.00
_cell.angle_beta   90.00
_cell.angle_gamma   90.00
#
_symmetry.space_group_name_H-M   'P 1'
#
loop_
_entity.id
_entity.type
_entity.pdbx_description
1 polymer ?
#
loop_
_entity_poly.entity_id
_entity_poly.type
_entity_poly.pdbx_seq_one_letter_code
_entity_poly.pdbx_strand_id
1 'polypeptide(L)'
;MSSALGAIEKDSVKPAGGEHPQGGFSLPDVLRAELQGSPKLPRSEATRRRFLIAAAELIQETGFNDLKVADICKRAGFAHGTFYLHWQDRRGIAHDVLTAFMDAIRQHRPPRQPGQDFYSRLVAGHLYYIDVYRRNVGLMRCQGQLADQLEEFAQIGLQANMTLARRVVRAVDREMAGTPREPEAQRLATALGCIALVDKLLHDVFARGLELGLDDHGLAANMSRTWYRALTGKDWVGR
;
A
#
# COMPACT_ATOMS: atom_id res chain seq x y z
N MET A 1 25.39 35.69 -2.21
CA MET A 1 23.93 35.67 -1.99
C MET A 1 23.42 34.36 -2.57
N SER A 2 23.44 33.29 -1.77
CA SER A 2 22.36 32.83 -0.86
C SER A 2 21.16 32.24 -1.62
N SER A 3 21.05 30.93 -1.60
CA SER A 3 19.83 30.24 -1.13
C SER A 3 20.12 28.75 -1.01
N ALA A 4 20.34 28.32 0.23
CA ALA A 4 20.49 26.92 0.62
C ALA A 4 19.14 26.21 0.56
N LEU A 5 19.00 25.23 -0.34
CA LEU A 5 17.99 24.19 -0.28
C LEU A 5 18.56 23.06 0.57
N GLY A 6 18.25 23.09 1.86
CA GLY A 6 18.54 22.00 2.79
C GLY A 6 17.75 20.76 2.38
N ALA A 7 18.45 19.78 1.82
CA ALA A 7 17.95 18.42 1.70
C ALA A 7 17.73 17.88 3.11
N ILE A 8 16.47 17.77 3.52
CA ILE A 8 16.11 17.00 4.70
C ILE A 8 16.29 15.53 4.31
N GLU A 9 17.41 14.96 4.75
CA GLU A 9 17.63 13.52 4.81
C GLU A 9 16.41 12.90 5.52
N LYS A 10 15.59 12.18 4.76
CA LYS A 10 14.59 11.27 5.33
C LYS A 10 15.38 10.14 5.97
N ASP A 11 15.66 10.28 7.26
CA ASP A 11 16.09 9.19 8.13
C ASP A 11 15.12 8.03 7.93
N SER A 12 15.60 7.04 7.19
CA SER A 12 14.90 5.81 6.91
C SER A 12 14.93 5.03 8.22
N VAL A 13 13.91 5.24 9.05
CA VAL A 13 13.67 4.41 10.24
C VAL A 13 13.72 2.97 9.77
N LYS A 14 14.77 2.23 10.19
CA LYS A 14 14.83 0.79 10.01
C LYS A 14 13.54 0.22 10.60
N PRO A 15 12.79 -0.63 9.87
CA PRO A 15 11.64 -1.28 10.46
C PRO A 15 12.12 -2.01 11.71
N ALA A 16 11.49 -1.71 12.85
CA ALA A 16 11.67 -2.50 14.05
C ALA A 16 11.40 -3.96 13.67
N GLY A 17 12.30 -4.87 14.04
CA GLY A 17 12.22 -6.30 13.74
C GLY A 17 11.08 -6.98 14.49
N GLY A 18 9.84 -6.54 14.24
CA GLY A 18 8.62 -7.20 14.64
C GLY A 18 8.30 -8.31 13.66
N GLU A 19 7.71 -9.39 14.17
CA GLU A 19 7.14 -10.45 13.36
C GLU A 19 6.28 -9.87 12.23
N HIS A 20 6.53 -10.27 10.99
CA HIS A 20 5.65 -9.91 9.90
C HIS A 20 4.25 -10.46 10.24
N PRO A 21 3.19 -9.63 10.25
CA PRO A 21 1.85 -10.14 10.50
C PRO A 21 1.57 -11.28 9.52
N GLN A 22 1.11 -12.42 10.06
CA GLN A 22 0.65 -13.53 9.25
C GLN A 22 -0.70 -13.16 8.62
N GLY A 23 -0.69 -12.28 7.62
CA GLY A 23 -1.89 -11.72 6.99
C GLY A 23 -1.71 -10.27 6.54
N GLY A 24 -2.81 -9.67 6.09
CA GLY A 24 -2.88 -8.22 5.88
C GLY A 24 -2.91 -7.46 7.19
N PHE A 25 -2.88 -6.14 7.10
CA PHE A 25 -2.83 -5.24 8.27
C PHE A 25 -3.88 -4.14 8.15
N SER A 26 -4.16 -3.46 9.26
CA SER A 26 -4.83 -2.15 9.29
C SER A 26 -3.78 -1.08 9.55
N LEU A 27 -3.73 -0.02 8.72
CA LEU A 27 -2.69 1.01 8.86
C LEU A 27 -2.69 1.66 10.25
N PRO A 28 -3.84 2.04 10.85
CA PRO A 28 -3.87 2.51 12.22
C PRO A 28 -3.18 1.58 13.22
N ASP A 29 -3.35 0.26 13.07
CA ASP A 29 -2.74 -0.74 13.97
C ASP A 29 -1.22 -0.79 13.80
N VAL A 30 -0.73 -0.74 12.55
CA VAL A 30 0.71 -0.67 12.24
C VAL A 30 1.32 0.58 12.86
N LEU A 31 0.71 1.75 12.64
CA LEU A 31 1.20 3.02 13.18
C LEU A 31 1.20 3.03 14.73
N ARG A 32 0.19 2.41 15.37
CA ARG A 32 0.14 2.26 16.83
C ARG A 32 1.25 1.35 17.34
N ALA A 33 1.49 0.21 16.69
CA ALA A 33 2.57 -0.71 17.05
C ALA A 33 3.95 -0.04 16.91
N GLU A 34 4.18 0.70 15.82
CA GLU A 34 5.43 1.46 15.61
C GLU A 34 5.66 2.52 16.69
N LEU A 35 4.60 3.24 17.09
CA LEU A 35 4.66 4.24 18.16
C LEU A 35 4.98 3.59 19.52
N GLN A 36 4.35 2.47 19.84
CA GLN A 36 4.59 1.72 21.09
C GLN A 36 5.99 1.10 21.13
N GLY A 37 6.50 0.61 19.99
CA GLY A 37 7.84 0.06 19.86
C GLY A 37 8.98 1.08 19.88
N SER A 38 8.66 2.39 19.94
CA SER A 38 9.63 3.49 19.84
C SER A 38 9.64 4.39 21.09
N PRO A 39 9.96 3.88 22.30
CA PRO A 39 9.84 4.63 23.55
C PRO A 39 10.76 5.86 23.67
N LYS A 40 11.81 5.94 22.83
CA LYS A 40 12.76 7.07 22.78
C LYS A 40 12.48 8.06 21.64
N LEU A 41 11.31 7.95 20.98
CA LEU A 41 10.97 8.81 19.86
C LEU A 41 10.87 10.28 20.31
N PRO A 42 11.47 11.24 19.59
CA PRO A 42 11.33 12.65 19.91
C PRO A 42 9.86 13.06 20.04
N ARG A 43 9.55 13.95 20.99
CA ARG A 43 8.16 14.35 21.29
C ARG A 43 7.40 14.86 20.06
N SER A 44 8.08 15.59 19.18
CA SER A 44 7.51 16.08 17.91
C SER A 44 7.07 14.93 17.00
N GLU A 45 7.91 13.90 16.85
CA GLU A 45 7.62 12.73 16.02
C GLU A 45 6.51 11.85 16.64
N ALA A 46 6.52 11.66 17.96
CA ALA A 46 5.43 10.95 18.64
C ALA A 46 4.07 11.66 18.47
N THR A 47 4.08 13.01 18.51
CA THR A 47 2.90 13.83 18.25
C THR A 47 2.43 13.68 16.81
N ARG A 48 3.36 13.78 15.85
CA ARG A 48 3.08 13.57 14.42
C ARG A 48 2.47 12.19 14.15
N ARG A 49 3.00 11.12 14.77
CA ARG A 49 2.46 9.75 14.64
C ARG A 49 1.03 9.63 15.17
N ARG A 50 0.71 10.25 16.30
CA ARG A 50 -0.67 10.27 16.85
C ARG A 50 -1.65 10.97 15.92
N PHE A 51 -1.24 12.05 15.27
CA PHE A 51 -2.06 12.69 14.24
C PHE A 51 -2.29 11.79 13.03
N LEU A 52 -1.25 11.10 12.53
CA LEU A 52 -1.39 10.15 11.42
C LEU A 52 -2.34 9.00 11.75
N ILE A 53 -2.26 8.45 12.97
CA ILE A 53 -3.20 7.41 13.45
C ILE A 53 -4.63 7.94 13.42
N ALA A 54 -4.89 9.10 14.04
CA ALA A 54 -6.22 9.69 14.11
C ALA A 54 -6.79 10.02 12.72
N ALA A 55 -5.96 10.51 11.80
CA ALA A 55 -6.37 10.80 10.43
C ALA A 55 -6.64 9.51 9.63
N ALA A 56 -5.81 8.48 9.77
CA ALA A 56 -6.03 7.19 9.11
C ALA A 56 -7.35 6.53 9.57
N GLU A 57 -7.65 6.58 10.87
CA GLU A 57 -8.92 6.11 11.44
C GLU A 57 -10.10 6.90 10.88
N LEU A 58 -10.04 8.23 10.87
CA LEU A 58 -11.11 9.07 10.33
C LEU A 58 -11.35 8.87 8.83
N ILE A 59 -10.27 8.73 8.03
CA ILE A 59 -10.40 8.46 6.60
C ILE A 59 -11.03 7.07 6.38
N GLN A 60 -10.69 6.08 7.20
CA GLN A 60 -11.33 4.76 7.16
C GLN A 60 -12.83 4.83 7.47
N GLU A 61 -13.20 5.59 8.50
CA GLU A 61 -14.58 5.70 9.00
C GLU A 61 -15.48 6.53 8.09
N THR A 62 -15.01 7.71 7.67
CA THR A 62 -15.85 8.77 7.07
C THR A 62 -15.39 9.20 5.67
N GLY A 63 -14.18 8.82 5.26
CA GLY A 63 -13.59 9.25 3.99
C GLY A 63 -13.04 10.68 4.04
N PHE A 64 -12.45 11.12 2.91
CA PHE A 64 -11.73 12.40 2.86
C PHE A 64 -12.65 13.63 2.83
N ASN A 65 -13.81 13.54 2.17
CA ASN A 65 -14.70 14.68 2.01
C ASN A 65 -15.18 15.23 3.36
N ASP A 66 -15.48 14.33 4.30
CA ASP A 66 -15.96 14.66 5.65
C ASP A 66 -14.82 14.84 6.68
N LEU A 67 -13.57 14.64 6.27
CA LEU A 67 -12.40 14.80 7.14
C LEU A 67 -12.21 16.26 7.57
N LYS A 68 -12.28 16.55 8.88
CA LYS A 68 -12.06 17.88 9.44
C LYS A 68 -10.85 17.92 10.36
N VAL A 69 -10.05 18.98 10.27
CA VAL A 69 -8.88 19.20 11.14
C VAL A 69 -9.28 19.17 12.62
N ALA A 70 -10.44 19.72 12.98
CA ALA A 70 -10.95 19.70 14.34
C ALA A 70 -11.17 18.28 14.89
N ASP A 71 -11.73 17.38 14.08
CA ASP A 71 -11.98 16.00 14.47
C ASP A 71 -10.68 15.20 14.59
N ILE A 72 -9.70 15.46 13.71
CA ILE A 72 -8.36 14.89 13.82
C ILE A 72 -7.70 15.34 15.13
N CYS A 73 -7.72 16.64 15.43
CA CYS A 73 -7.14 17.20 16.66
C CYS A 73 -7.77 16.59 17.91
N LYS A 74 -9.12 16.54 17.94
CA LYS A 74 -9.88 15.94 19.03
C LYS A 74 -9.48 14.49 19.26
N ARG A 75 -9.37 13.68 18.21
CA ARG A 75 -9.03 12.25 18.32
C ARG A 75 -7.56 12.00 18.64
N ALA A 76 -6.66 12.80 18.10
CA ALA A 76 -5.25 12.73 18.44
C ALA A 76 -4.96 13.20 19.88
N GLY A 77 -5.85 14.00 20.46
CA GLY A 77 -5.74 14.55 21.81
C GLY A 77 -4.84 15.80 21.88
N PHE A 78 -4.88 16.64 20.84
CA PHE A 78 -4.07 17.86 20.74
C PHE A 78 -4.92 19.08 20.37
N ALA A 79 -4.39 20.27 20.67
CA ALA A 79 -5.02 21.52 20.26
C ALA A 79 -4.81 21.79 18.75
N HIS A 80 -5.67 22.60 18.15
CA HIS A 80 -5.59 22.99 16.74
C HIS A 80 -4.23 23.58 16.36
N GLY A 81 -3.68 24.45 17.23
CA GLY A 81 -2.37 25.06 16.99
C GLY A 81 -1.25 24.04 16.82
N THR A 82 -1.32 22.88 17.51
CA THR A 82 -0.33 21.81 17.38
C THR A 82 -0.38 21.16 16.00
N PHE A 83 -1.56 21.00 15.40
CA PHE A 83 -1.70 20.44 14.04
C PHE A 83 -0.99 21.33 13.01
N TYR A 84 -1.18 22.64 13.11
CA TYR A 84 -0.62 23.60 12.15
C TYR A 84 0.90 23.77 12.24
N LEU A 85 1.55 23.21 13.27
CA LEU A 85 3.01 23.08 13.31
C LEU A 85 3.54 22.01 12.33
N HIS A 86 2.68 21.07 11.92
CA HIS A 86 3.05 19.92 11.11
C HIS A 86 2.44 19.95 9.70
N TRP A 87 1.21 20.45 9.56
CA TRP A 87 0.48 20.49 8.28
C TRP A 87 -0.27 21.80 8.08
N GLN A 88 -0.31 22.26 6.83
CA GLN A 88 -1.07 23.45 6.45
C GLN A 88 -2.57 23.19 6.41
N ASP A 89 -2.99 22.01 5.97
CA ASP A 89 -4.39 21.65 5.79
C ASP A 89 -4.61 20.12 5.92
N ARG A 90 -5.86 19.70 5.76
CA ARG A 90 -6.24 18.28 5.78
C ARG A 90 -5.64 17.47 4.62
N ARG A 91 -5.28 18.10 3.49
CA ARG A 91 -4.64 17.41 2.35
C ARG A 91 -3.24 17.00 2.71
N GLY A 92 -2.48 17.86 3.38
CA GLY A 92 -1.12 17.55 3.82
C GLY A 92 -1.05 16.28 4.67
N ILE A 93 -1.93 16.16 5.67
CA ILE A 93 -1.96 14.96 6.52
C ILE A 93 -2.50 13.73 5.77
N ALA A 94 -3.48 13.90 4.88
CA ALA A 94 -3.99 12.80 4.06
C ALA A 94 -2.91 12.25 3.11
N HIS A 95 -2.11 13.13 2.50
CA HIS A 95 -0.97 12.75 1.66
C HIS A 95 0.04 11.90 2.46
N ASP A 96 0.38 12.32 3.68
CA ASP A 96 1.30 11.57 4.53
C ASP A 96 0.72 10.22 4.98
N VAL A 97 -0.58 10.16 5.30
CA VAL A 97 -1.28 8.91 5.62
C VAL A 97 -1.24 7.95 4.44
N LEU A 98 -1.58 8.41 3.23
CA LEU A 98 -1.61 7.56 2.03
C LEU A 98 -0.21 7.14 1.56
N THR A 99 0.79 8.01 1.75
CA THR A 99 2.20 7.66 1.55
C THR A 99 2.63 6.55 2.51
N ALA A 100 2.37 6.74 3.82
CA ALA A 100 2.67 5.74 4.84
C ALA A 100 1.92 4.42 4.57
N PHE A 101 0.70 4.51 4.06
CA PHE A 101 -0.08 3.34 3.67
C PHE A 101 0.62 2.52 2.58
N MET A 102 0.95 3.15 1.45
CA MET A 102 1.61 2.46 0.34
C MET A 102 2.99 1.89 0.74
N ASP A 103 3.72 2.61 1.59
CA ASP A 103 4.97 2.11 2.18
C ASP A 103 4.74 0.88 3.06
N ALA A 104 3.73 0.89 3.93
CA ALA A 104 3.39 -0.25 4.77
C ALA A 104 3.00 -1.49 3.95
N ILE A 105 2.26 -1.32 2.84
CA ILE A 105 1.93 -2.41 1.90
C ILE A 105 3.20 -3.07 1.36
N ARG A 106 4.21 -2.28 1.03
CA ARG A 106 5.49 -2.77 0.52
C ARG A 106 6.30 -3.47 1.62
N GLN A 107 6.38 -2.88 2.81
CA GLN A 107 7.22 -3.35 3.92
C GLN A 107 6.71 -4.65 4.55
N HIS A 108 5.39 -4.82 4.66
CA HIS A 108 4.78 -6.00 5.29
C HIS A 108 4.48 -7.13 4.30
N ARG A 109 4.90 -6.98 3.04
CA ARG A 109 4.67 -8.02 2.02
C ARG A 109 5.36 -9.32 2.43
N PRO A 110 4.67 -10.47 2.36
CA PRO A 110 5.25 -11.76 2.76
C PRO A 110 6.59 -12.03 2.06
N PRO A 111 7.63 -12.46 2.81
CA PRO A 111 8.89 -12.86 2.23
C PRO A 111 8.69 -14.13 1.39
N ARG A 112 9.59 -14.33 0.41
CA ARG A 112 9.64 -15.59 -0.33
C ARG A 112 10.05 -16.71 0.62
N GLN A 113 9.28 -17.80 0.66
CA GLN A 113 9.69 -19.00 1.37
C GLN A 113 10.64 -19.86 0.50
N PRO A 114 11.64 -20.55 1.09
CA PRO A 114 12.48 -21.51 0.38
C PRO A 114 11.64 -22.58 -0.33
N GLY A 115 12.04 -23.01 -1.53
CA GLY A 115 11.33 -24.04 -2.30
C GLY A 115 10.01 -23.60 -2.96
N GLN A 116 9.43 -22.46 -2.57
CA GLN A 116 8.15 -21.99 -3.10
C GLN A 116 8.26 -21.60 -4.59
N ASP A 117 7.42 -22.20 -5.44
CA ASP A 117 7.34 -21.92 -6.88
C ASP A 117 6.70 -20.53 -7.19
N PHE A 118 6.79 -20.07 -8.43
CA PHE A 118 6.28 -18.75 -8.80
C PHE A 118 4.78 -18.58 -8.64
N TYR A 119 3.98 -19.58 -9.00
CA TYR A 119 2.52 -19.49 -8.89
C TYR A 119 2.11 -19.40 -7.42
N SER A 120 2.68 -20.24 -6.55
CA SER A 120 2.46 -20.18 -5.11
C SER A 120 2.83 -18.82 -4.50
N ARG A 121 3.90 -18.17 -5.02
CA ARG A 121 4.25 -16.80 -4.63
C ARG A 121 3.23 -15.75 -5.09
N LEU A 122 2.64 -15.92 -6.27
CA LEU A 122 1.54 -15.04 -6.73
C LEU A 122 0.33 -15.18 -5.82
N VAL A 123 -0.08 -16.42 -5.49
CA VAL A 123 -1.22 -16.69 -4.61
C VAL A 123 -0.99 -16.07 -3.22
N ALA A 124 0.18 -16.28 -2.61
CA ALA A 124 0.51 -15.68 -1.33
C ALA A 124 0.49 -14.13 -1.37
N GLY A 125 0.97 -13.54 -2.47
CA GLY A 125 0.94 -12.10 -2.68
C GLY A 125 -0.47 -11.54 -2.82
N HIS A 126 -1.36 -12.25 -3.52
CA HIS A 126 -2.75 -11.85 -3.70
C HIS A 126 -3.57 -12.03 -2.41
N LEU A 127 -3.39 -13.13 -1.66
CA LEU A 127 -4.03 -13.31 -0.35
C LEU A 127 -3.66 -12.18 0.62
N TYR A 128 -2.38 -11.84 0.68
CA TYR A 128 -1.91 -10.68 1.45
C TYR A 128 -2.59 -9.38 1.00
N TYR A 129 -2.63 -9.11 -0.30
CA TYR A 129 -3.21 -7.87 -0.82
C TYR A 129 -4.72 -7.79 -0.63
N ILE A 130 -5.44 -8.91 -0.78
CA ILE A 130 -6.87 -9.03 -0.47
C ILE A 130 -7.14 -8.60 0.98
N ASP A 131 -6.38 -9.16 1.93
CA ASP A 131 -6.60 -8.87 3.35
C ASP A 131 -6.22 -7.42 3.70
N VAL A 132 -5.13 -6.90 3.13
CA VAL A 132 -4.77 -5.47 3.21
C VAL A 132 -5.90 -4.59 2.66
N TYR A 133 -6.43 -4.91 1.49
CA TYR A 133 -7.48 -4.12 0.85
C TYR A 133 -8.74 -4.09 1.72
N ARG A 134 -9.22 -5.26 2.15
CA ARG A 134 -10.39 -5.40 3.03
C ARG A 134 -10.26 -4.59 4.30
N ARG A 135 -9.09 -4.62 4.94
CA ARG A 135 -8.85 -3.92 6.21
C ARG A 135 -8.65 -2.42 6.05
N ASN A 136 -8.46 -1.92 4.82
CA ASN A 136 -8.14 -0.52 4.53
C ASN A 136 -9.00 0.07 3.40
N VAL A 137 -10.25 -0.38 3.23
CA VAL A 137 -11.12 0.04 2.11
C VAL A 137 -11.29 1.55 2.05
N GLY A 138 -11.39 2.23 3.20
CA GLY A 138 -11.53 3.69 3.23
C GLY A 138 -10.29 4.41 2.73
N LEU A 139 -9.08 3.91 3.04
CA LEU A 139 -7.82 4.46 2.51
C LEU A 139 -7.69 4.19 1.00
N MET A 140 -8.05 2.99 0.54
CA MET A 140 -8.04 2.65 -0.89
C MET A 140 -9.00 3.52 -1.70
N ARG A 141 -10.21 3.76 -1.18
CA ARG A 141 -11.19 4.67 -1.79
C ARG A 141 -10.68 6.11 -1.82
N CYS A 142 -10.13 6.58 -0.70
CA CYS A 142 -9.55 7.91 -0.57
C CYS A 142 -8.44 8.15 -1.61
N GLN A 143 -7.51 7.20 -1.74
CA GLN A 143 -6.44 7.26 -2.73
C GLN A 143 -6.97 7.38 -4.15
N GLY A 144 -7.94 6.55 -4.55
CA GLY A 144 -8.51 6.60 -5.90
C GLY A 144 -9.20 7.94 -6.19
N GLN A 145 -10.06 8.40 -5.27
CA GLN A 145 -10.79 9.66 -5.43
C GLN A 145 -9.88 10.88 -5.55
N LEU A 146 -8.81 10.93 -4.74
CA LEU A 146 -7.88 12.05 -4.77
C LEU A 146 -6.93 11.98 -5.97
N ALA A 147 -6.51 10.78 -6.38
CA ALA A 147 -5.66 10.61 -7.57
C ALA A 147 -6.32 11.11 -8.85
N ASP A 148 -7.65 11.00 -8.98
CA ASP A 148 -8.38 11.52 -10.14
C ASP A 148 -8.46 13.06 -10.17
N GLN A 149 -8.17 13.73 -9.05
CA GLN A 149 -8.35 15.18 -8.89
C GLN A 149 -7.03 15.94 -8.70
N LEU A 150 -6.02 15.28 -8.13
CA LEU A 150 -4.81 15.90 -7.62
C LEU A 150 -3.59 15.05 -7.96
N GLU A 151 -2.68 15.61 -8.75
CA GLU A 151 -1.48 14.93 -9.26
C GLU A 151 -0.58 14.41 -8.13
N GLU A 152 -0.45 15.16 -7.03
CA GLU A 152 0.38 14.74 -5.90
C GLU A 152 -0.10 13.42 -5.27
N PHE A 153 -1.41 13.13 -5.33
CA PHE A 153 -1.96 11.86 -4.87
C PHE A 153 -1.84 10.78 -5.94
N ALA A 154 -2.03 11.10 -7.21
CA ALA A 154 -1.82 10.16 -8.32
C ALA A 154 -0.39 9.57 -8.28
N GLN A 155 0.59 10.42 -8.01
CA GLN A 155 2.00 10.04 -7.97
C GLN A 155 2.32 9.00 -6.88
N ILE A 156 1.61 9.00 -5.74
CA ILE A 156 1.78 8.00 -4.68
C ILE A 156 1.49 6.59 -5.23
N GLY A 157 0.34 6.43 -5.89
CA GLY A 157 -0.08 5.15 -6.48
C GLY A 157 0.81 4.72 -7.65
N LEU A 158 1.17 5.65 -8.54
CA LEU A 158 2.05 5.37 -9.68
C LEU A 158 3.42 4.86 -9.23
N GLN A 159 4.03 5.48 -8.22
CA GLN A 159 5.31 5.03 -7.66
C GLN A 159 5.22 3.65 -7.01
N ALA A 160 4.16 3.39 -6.24
CA ALA A 160 3.93 2.08 -5.62
C ALA A 160 3.76 0.98 -6.69
N ASN A 161 2.93 1.24 -7.70
CA ASN A 161 2.65 0.30 -8.79
C ASN A 161 3.89 0.03 -9.65
N MET A 162 4.67 1.06 -9.99
CA MET A 162 5.93 0.90 -10.73
C MET A 162 6.96 0.07 -9.93
N THR A 163 7.03 0.29 -8.62
CA THR A 163 7.93 -0.48 -7.74
C THR A 163 7.54 -1.95 -7.70
N LEU A 164 6.24 -2.25 -7.61
CA LEU A 164 5.72 -3.62 -7.65
C LEU A 164 5.94 -4.26 -9.03
N ALA A 165 5.62 -3.56 -10.11
CA ALA A 165 5.78 -4.05 -11.48
C ALA A 165 7.22 -4.49 -11.75
N ARG A 166 8.21 -3.67 -11.40
CA ARG A 166 9.63 -4.02 -11.52
C ARG A 166 10.01 -5.26 -10.70
N ARG A 167 9.44 -5.42 -9.49
CA ARG A 167 9.66 -6.62 -8.66
C ARG A 167 9.06 -7.87 -9.31
N VAL A 168 7.87 -7.76 -9.89
CA VAL A 168 7.19 -8.84 -10.61
C VAL A 168 7.98 -9.24 -11.85
N VAL A 169 8.40 -8.28 -12.68
CA VAL A 169 9.23 -8.54 -13.87
C VAL A 169 10.51 -9.27 -13.49
N ARG A 170 11.22 -8.84 -12.44
CA ARG A 170 12.42 -9.57 -11.96
C ARG A 170 12.11 -11.00 -11.49
N ALA A 171 10.93 -11.25 -10.94
CA ALA A 171 10.53 -12.59 -10.51
C ALA A 171 10.21 -13.49 -11.71
N VAL A 172 9.55 -12.94 -12.73
CA VAL A 172 9.25 -13.62 -14.00
C VAL A 172 10.54 -13.94 -14.75
N ASP A 173 11.47 -12.98 -14.86
CA ASP A 173 12.75 -13.16 -15.54
C ASP A 173 13.59 -14.29 -14.93
N ARG A 174 13.42 -14.58 -13.64
CA ARG A 174 14.05 -15.72 -12.94
C ARG A 174 13.29 -17.04 -13.18
N GLU A 175 11.96 -17.01 -13.18
CA GLU A 175 11.14 -18.20 -13.44
C GLU A 175 11.30 -18.68 -14.89
N MET A 176 11.43 -17.74 -15.82
CA MET A 176 11.57 -17.95 -17.26
C MET A 176 13.04 -17.88 -17.71
N ALA A 177 13.96 -18.28 -16.84
CA ALA A 177 15.38 -18.33 -17.18
C ALA A 177 15.61 -19.27 -18.37
N GLY A 178 16.37 -18.80 -19.37
CA GLY A 178 16.64 -19.55 -20.60
C GLY A 178 15.60 -19.40 -21.70
N THR A 179 14.50 -18.65 -21.49
CA THR A 179 13.55 -18.32 -22.56
C THR A 179 13.87 -16.94 -23.17
N PRO A 180 13.58 -16.72 -24.47
CA PRO A 180 13.58 -15.38 -25.05
C PRO A 180 12.67 -14.44 -24.26
N ARG A 181 13.06 -13.16 -24.18
CA ARG A 181 12.36 -12.13 -23.41
C ARG A 181 11.85 -11.04 -24.33
N GLU A 182 10.60 -10.65 -24.13
CA GLU A 182 10.04 -9.44 -24.75
C GLU A 182 10.79 -8.19 -24.28
N PRO A 183 10.73 -7.06 -25.01
CA PRO A 183 11.26 -5.77 -24.56
C PRO A 183 10.77 -5.37 -23.16
N GLU A 184 11.61 -4.69 -22.38
CA GLU A 184 11.29 -4.34 -20.97
C GLU A 184 10.00 -3.52 -20.85
N ALA A 185 9.77 -2.57 -21.76
CA ALA A 185 8.56 -1.76 -21.77
C ALA A 185 7.28 -2.62 -21.87
N GLN A 186 7.30 -3.67 -22.68
CA GLN A 186 6.15 -4.59 -22.80
C GLN A 186 5.97 -5.42 -21.53
N ARG A 187 7.06 -5.95 -20.95
CA ARG A 187 6.99 -6.70 -19.68
C ARG A 187 6.45 -5.84 -18.54
N LEU A 188 6.86 -4.57 -18.46
CA LEU A 188 6.35 -3.61 -17.50
C LEU A 188 4.88 -3.27 -17.76
N ALA A 189 4.48 -3.06 -19.02
CA ALA A 189 3.08 -2.82 -19.39
C ALA A 189 2.17 -3.99 -18.99
N THR A 190 2.60 -5.23 -19.25
CA THR A 190 1.89 -6.44 -18.81
C THR A 190 1.76 -6.51 -17.29
N ALA A 191 2.84 -6.26 -16.56
CA ALA A 191 2.81 -6.27 -15.10
C ALA A 191 1.89 -5.18 -14.52
N LEU A 192 1.93 -3.96 -15.08
CA LEU A 192 1.07 -2.86 -14.67
C LEU A 192 -0.41 -3.12 -15.01
N GLY A 193 -0.70 -3.70 -16.18
CA GLY A 193 -2.06 -4.12 -16.53
C GLY A 193 -2.61 -5.17 -15.57
N CYS A 194 -1.76 -6.13 -15.17
CA CYS A 194 -2.12 -7.13 -14.15
C CYS A 194 -2.41 -6.48 -12.79
N ILE A 195 -1.60 -5.50 -12.36
CA ILE A 195 -1.83 -4.73 -11.13
C ILE A 195 -3.15 -3.97 -11.20
N ALA A 196 -3.40 -3.24 -12.29
CA ALA A 196 -4.62 -2.46 -12.47
C ALA A 196 -5.89 -3.34 -12.45
N LEU A 197 -5.83 -4.54 -13.04
CA LEU A 197 -6.92 -5.52 -13.00
C LEU A 197 -7.26 -5.91 -11.55
N VAL A 198 -6.26 -6.19 -10.72
CA VAL A 198 -6.46 -6.56 -9.32
C VAL A 198 -7.04 -5.39 -8.54
N ASP A 199 -6.46 -4.20 -8.68
CA ASP A 199 -6.92 -3.00 -7.97
C ASP A 199 -8.39 -2.71 -8.28
N LYS A 200 -8.79 -2.76 -9.55
CA LYS A 200 -10.17 -2.52 -9.96
C LYS A 200 -11.13 -3.59 -9.45
N LEU A 201 -10.74 -4.87 -9.55
CA LEU A 201 -11.57 -5.98 -9.09
C LEU A 201 -11.81 -5.91 -7.57
N LEU A 202 -10.75 -5.71 -6.79
CA LEU A 202 -10.86 -5.60 -5.32
C LEU A 202 -11.65 -4.36 -4.90
N HIS A 203 -11.53 -3.25 -5.66
CA HIS A 203 -12.36 -2.08 -5.43
C HIS A 203 -13.84 -2.39 -5.62
N ASP A 204 -14.23 -3.09 -6.69
CA ASP A 204 -15.64 -3.43 -6.90
C ASP A 204 -16.15 -4.40 -5.83
N VAL A 205 -15.37 -5.40 -5.45
CA VAL A 205 -15.73 -6.37 -4.41
C VAL A 205 -15.89 -5.69 -3.05
N PHE A 206 -14.88 -4.95 -2.59
CA PHE A 206 -14.86 -4.44 -1.22
C PHE A 206 -15.45 -3.04 -1.04
N ALA A 207 -15.36 -2.18 -2.04
CA ALA A 207 -15.87 -0.81 -1.94
C ALA A 207 -17.28 -0.65 -2.55
N ARG A 208 -17.69 -1.52 -3.48
CA ARG A 208 -19.01 -1.45 -4.16
C ARG A 208 -19.92 -2.64 -3.88
N GLY A 209 -19.44 -3.67 -3.17
CA GLY A 209 -20.26 -4.83 -2.80
C GLY A 209 -20.53 -5.79 -3.95
N LEU A 210 -19.63 -5.89 -4.95
CA LEU A 210 -19.75 -6.88 -6.00
C LEU A 210 -19.62 -8.30 -5.43
N GLU A 211 -20.69 -9.10 -5.55
CA GLU A 211 -20.71 -10.50 -5.12
C GLU A 211 -20.33 -11.43 -6.28
N LEU A 212 -19.21 -12.15 -6.12
CA LEU A 212 -18.71 -13.12 -7.12
C LEU A 212 -18.93 -14.58 -6.72
N GLY A 213 -19.41 -14.83 -5.49
CA GLY A 213 -19.52 -16.20 -4.95
C GLY A 213 -18.18 -16.91 -4.72
N LEU A 214 -17.08 -16.14 -4.62
CA LEU A 214 -15.74 -16.64 -4.33
C LEU A 214 -15.29 -16.18 -2.95
N ASP A 215 -14.65 -17.08 -2.20
CA ASP A 215 -13.89 -16.70 -1.02
C ASP A 215 -12.52 -16.10 -1.41
N ASP A 216 -11.74 -15.69 -0.42
CA ASP A 216 -10.43 -15.07 -0.62
C ASP A 216 -9.46 -15.97 -1.37
N HIS A 217 -9.50 -17.27 -1.09
CA HIS A 217 -8.64 -18.25 -1.74
C HIS A 217 -9.02 -18.42 -3.21
N GLY A 218 -10.31 -18.52 -3.52
CA GLY A 218 -10.81 -18.58 -4.88
C GLY A 218 -10.47 -17.32 -5.68
N LEU A 219 -10.66 -16.15 -5.08
CA LEU A 219 -10.31 -14.87 -5.71
C LEU A 219 -8.81 -14.76 -5.96
N ALA A 220 -7.98 -15.10 -4.97
CA ALA A 220 -6.52 -15.10 -5.08
C ALA A 220 -6.02 -16.08 -6.15
N ALA A 221 -6.58 -17.30 -6.20
CA ALA A 221 -6.22 -18.32 -7.18
C ALA A 221 -6.59 -17.88 -8.61
N ASN A 222 -7.77 -17.28 -8.79
CA ASN A 222 -8.23 -16.77 -10.08
C ASN A 222 -7.32 -15.64 -10.58
N MET A 223 -7.06 -14.61 -9.76
CA MET A 223 -6.15 -13.51 -10.13
C MET A 223 -4.74 -14.02 -10.41
N SER A 224 -4.22 -14.95 -9.61
CA SER A 224 -2.90 -15.54 -9.81
C SER A 224 -2.79 -16.33 -11.11
N ARG A 225 -3.86 -17.04 -11.53
CA ARG A 225 -3.89 -17.75 -12.81
C ARG A 225 -3.85 -16.79 -13.98
N THR A 226 -4.63 -15.71 -13.91
CA THR A 226 -4.61 -14.64 -14.92
C THR A 226 -3.22 -14.01 -15.03
N TRP A 227 -2.60 -13.68 -13.89
CA TRP A 227 -1.24 -13.13 -13.87
C TRP A 227 -0.20 -14.11 -14.42
N TYR A 228 -0.25 -15.38 -14.01
CA TYR A 228 0.69 -16.40 -14.47
C TYR A 228 0.65 -16.54 -16.00
N ARG A 229 -0.54 -16.63 -16.58
CA ARG A 229 -0.75 -16.69 -18.03
C ARG A 229 -0.22 -15.45 -18.72
N ALA A 230 -0.64 -14.26 -18.27
CA ALA A 230 -0.24 -13.00 -18.89
C ALA A 230 1.28 -12.77 -18.83
N LEU A 231 1.93 -13.14 -17.73
CA LEU A 231 3.35 -12.88 -17.51
C LEU A 231 4.28 -13.92 -18.14
N THR A 232 3.82 -15.16 -18.32
CA THR A 232 4.68 -16.27 -18.79
C THR A 232 4.29 -16.83 -20.16
N GLY A 233 3.09 -16.52 -20.64
CA GLY A 233 2.51 -17.13 -21.85
C GLY A 233 2.14 -18.62 -21.66
N LYS A 234 2.16 -19.14 -20.43
CA LYS A 234 1.93 -20.55 -20.11
C LYS A 234 0.73 -20.73 -19.19
N ASP A 235 0.12 -21.91 -19.27
CA ASP A 235 -0.82 -22.37 -18.26
C ASP A 235 -0.08 -22.96 -17.06
N TRP A 236 -0.63 -22.73 -15.86
CA TRP A 236 -0.15 -23.43 -14.67
C TRP A 236 -0.76 -24.83 -14.62
N VAL A 237 0.08 -25.86 -14.51
CA VAL A 237 -0.32 -27.27 -14.64
C VAL A 237 -0.25 -28.05 -13.32
N GLY A 238 -0.10 -27.36 -12.18
CA GLY A 238 0.24 -28.01 -10.91
C GLY A 238 1.67 -28.51 -10.88
N ARG A 239 2.24 -28.63 -9.68
CA ARG A 239 3.41 -29.48 -9.42
C ARG A 239 3.08 -30.41 -8.28
#